data_AF-A0A2E9U602-F1
#
_entry.id   AF-A0A2E9U602-F1
#
_cell.length_a   1.000
_cell.length_b   1.000
_cell.length_c   1.000
_cell.angle_alpha   90.00
_cell.angle_beta   90.00
_cell.angle_gamma   90.00
#
_symmetry.space_group_name_H-M   'P 1'
#
loop_
_entity.id
_entity.type
_entity.pdbx_description
1 polymer ?
#
loop_
_entity_poly.entity_id
_entity_poly.type
_entity_poly.pdbx_seq_one_letter_code
_entity_poly.pdbx_strand_id
1 'polypeptide(L)'
;MTEVAVFESRVNKLEQDNRRLKLALGGLLLLLTVVPLVGAVIPEQVPQIITARQFRVIDATDVVRASISNSGITYYDRSGTKRSNVADAINYWDENSTVRVLIGDPGIIYADETGNVVWRTPER
;
A
#
# COMPACT_ATOMS: atom_id res chain seq x y z
N MET A 1 4.93 56.51 -62.22
CA MET A 1 5.51 55.91 -61.00
C MET A 1 6.95 55.54 -61.32
N THR A 2 7.93 56.03 -60.57
CA THR A 2 9.36 55.76 -60.86
C THR A 2 9.77 54.39 -60.35
N GLU A 3 10.75 53.77 -60.99
CA GLU A 3 11.30 52.45 -60.60
C GLU A 3 11.80 52.43 -59.14
N VAL A 4 12.35 53.56 -58.69
CA VAL A 4 12.78 53.81 -57.30
C VAL A 4 11.61 53.69 -56.32
N ALA A 5 10.45 54.29 -56.62
CA ALA A 5 9.28 54.22 -55.74
C ALA A 5 8.71 52.80 -55.61
N VAL A 6 8.81 52.00 -56.68
CA VAL A 6 8.43 50.57 -56.66
C VAL A 6 9.41 49.77 -55.80
N PHE A 7 10.70 50.04 -55.92
CA PHE A 7 11.74 49.38 -55.14
C PHE A 7 11.58 49.66 -53.64
N GLU A 8 11.44 50.93 -53.25
CA GLU A 8 11.22 51.33 -51.85
C GLU A 8 9.95 50.72 -51.26
N SER A 9 8.85 50.67 -52.04
CA SER A 9 7.62 50.02 -51.62
C SER A 9 7.81 48.52 -51.34
N ARG A 10 8.57 47.81 -52.19
CA ARG A 10 8.87 46.38 -52.00
C ARG A 10 9.76 46.14 -50.79
N VAL A 11 10.77 46.98 -50.57
CA VAL A 11 11.67 46.89 -49.41
C VAL A 11 10.89 47.13 -48.11
N ASN A 12 10.08 48.19 -48.04
CA ASN A 12 9.25 48.48 -46.86
C ASN A 12 8.31 47.32 -46.51
N LYS A 13 7.72 46.68 -47.53
CA LYS A 13 6.87 45.50 -47.33
C LYS A 13 7.66 44.32 -46.76
N LEU A 14 8.86 44.05 -47.30
CA LEU A 14 9.71 42.97 -46.80
C LEU A 14 10.17 43.20 -45.35
N GLU A 15 10.48 44.44 -44.97
CA GLU A 15 10.83 44.77 -43.59
C GLU A 15 9.65 44.54 -42.63
N GLN A 16 8.45 44.95 -43.04
CA GLN A 16 7.23 44.73 -42.26
C GLN A 16 6.92 43.23 -42.10
N ASP A 17 7.04 42.45 -43.18
CA ASP A 17 6.80 41.01 -43.15
C ASP A 17 7.86 40.29 -42.32
N ASN A 18 9.13 40.71 -42.39
CA ASN A 18 10.21 40.16 -41.57
C ASN A 18 9.99 40.45 -40.07
N ARG A 19 9.53 41.66 -39.72
CA ARG A 19 9.16 42.00 -38.34
C ARG A 19 8.02 41.11 -37.84
N ARG A 20 6.98 40.89 -38.65
CA ARG A 20 5.86 40.00 -38.30
C ARG A 20 6.30 38.56 -38.13
N LEU A 21 7.17 38.07 -39.02
CA LEU A 21 7.72 36.72 -38.95
C LEU A 21 8.55 36.53 -37.68
N LYS A 22 9.42 37.48 -37.34
CA LYS A 22 10.22 37.43 -36.10
C LYS A 22 9.34 37.39 -34.86
N LEU A 23 8.27 38.18 -34.82
CA LEU A 23 7.32 38.19 -33.71
C LEU A 23 6.57 36.85 -33.60
N ALA A 24 6.10 36.31 -34.73
CA ALA A 24 5.41 35.02 -34.76
C ALA A 24 6.34 33.87 -34.33
N LEU A 25 7.58 33.85 -34.80
CA LEU A 25 8.58 32.84 -34.45
C LEU A 25 8.95 32.93 -32.97
N GLY A 26 9.13 34.14 -32.43
CA GLY A 26 9.38 34.37 -31.01
C GLY A 26 8.21 33.91 -30.13
N GLY A 27 6.97 34.22 -30.53
CA GLY A 27 5.77 33.75 -29.84
C GLY A 27 5.65 32.23 -29.84
N LEU A 28 5.92 31.58 -30.98
CA LEU A 28 5.91 30.13 -31.09
C LEU A 28 6.99 29.49 -30.20
N LEU A 29 8.20 30.08 -30.15
CA LEU A 29 9.27 29.60 -29.29
C LEU A 29 8.89 29.68 -27.81
N LEU A 30 8.26 30.79 -27.39
CA LEU A 30 7.75 30.95 -26.03
C LEU A 30 6.65 29.94 -25.68
N LEU A 31 5.78 29.58 -26.64
CA LEU A 31 4.78 28.55 -26.42
C LEU A 31 5.41 27.16 -26.28
N LEU A 32 6.39 26.84 -27.13
CA LEU A 32 7.06 25.54 -27.10
C LEU A 32 7.92 25.31 -25.85
N THR A 33 8.41 26.37 -25.19
CA THR A 33 9.14 26.23 -23.91
C THR A 33 8.25 26.02 -22.70
N VAL A 34 6.95 26.34 -22.78
CA VAL A 34 6.00 26.18 -21.66
C VAL A 34 5.42 24.75 -21.60
N VAL A 35 5.26 24.08 -22.74
CA VAL A 35 4.71 22.71 -22.81
C VAL A 35 5.50 21.68 -21.97
N PRO A 36 6.85 21.68 -21.95
CA PRO A 36 7.63 20.76 -21.10
C PRO A 36 7.41 20.98 -19.59
N LEU A 37 7.11 22.20 -19.15
CA LEU A 37 6.90 22.50 -17.73
C LEU A 37 5.61 21.88 -17.19
N VAL A 38 4.56 21.81 -18.00
CA VAL A 38 3.28 21.21 -17.61
C VAL A 38 3.35 19.67 -17.67
N GLY A 39 4.11 19.12 -18.63
CA GLY A 39 4.31 17.67 -18.76
C GLY A 39 5.29 17.06 -17.76
N ALA A 40 6.17 17.85 -17.14
CA ALA A 40 7.11 17.39 -16.11
C ALA A 40 6.46 17.13 -14.75
N VAL A 41 5.22 17.58 -14.54
CA VAL A 41 4.45 17.31 -13.30
C VAL A 41 3.73 15.97 -13.45
N ILE A 42 4.48 14.89 -13.69
CA ILE A 42 3.94 13.55 -13.43
C ILE A 42 3.93 13.40 -11.91
N PRO A 43 2.77 13.36 -11.24
CA PRO A 43 2.75 13.13 -9.81
C PRO A 43 3.42 11.78 -9.54
N GLU A 44 4.40 11.79 -8.64
CA GLU A 44 5.06 10.59 -8.16
C GLU A 44 3.98 9.66 -7.59
N GLN A 45 3.79 8.51 -8.23
CA GLN A 45 2.85 7.50 -7.75
C GLN A 45 3.43 6.88 -6.50
N VAL A 46 3.15 7.48 -5.33
CA VAL A 46 3.44 6.85 -4.05
C VAL A 46 2.62 5.56 -3.98
N PRO A 47 3.25 4.39 -3.87
CA PRO A 47 2.51 3.15 -3.72
C PRO A 47 1.60 3.23 -2.50
N GLN A 48 0.30 3.00 -2.66
CA GLN A 48 -0.62 2.88 -1.52
C GLN A 48 -0.37 1.55 -0.82
N ILE A 49 0.61 1.53 0.07
CA ILE A 49 0.90 0.35 0.90
C ILE A 49 -0.07 0.40 2.09
N ILE A 50 -1.07 -0.48 2.09
CA ILE A 50 -1.89 -0.71 3.29
C ILE A 50 -1.06 -1.59 4.24
N THR A 51 -0.67 -1.05 5.40
CA THR A 51 -0.13 -1.85 6.51
C THR A 51 -1.26 -2.23 7.47
N ALA A 52 -1.74 -3.47 7.37
CA ALA A 52 -2.71 -3.99 8.32
C ALA A 52 -2.01 -4.50 9.59
N ARG A 53 -2.37 -3.94 10.75
CA ARG A 53 -1.86 -4.39 12.07
C ARG A 53 -2.59 -5.63 12.59
N GLN A 54 -3.82 -5.84 12.16
CA GLN A 54 -4.67 -6.93 12.62
C GLN A 54 -5.79 -7.23 11.62
N PHE A 55 -6.11 -8.51 11.47
CA PHE A 55 -7.35 -8.98 10.84
C PHE A 55 -8.21 -9.64 11.91
N ARG A 56 -9.51 -9.34 11.93
CA ARG A 56 -10.48 -9.93 12.86
C ARG A 56 -11.69 -10.44 12.10
N VAL A 57 -12.08 -11.68 12.40
CA VAL A 57 -13.39 -12.23 12.06
C VAL A 57 -14.28 -12.01 13.29
N ILE A 58 -15.35 -11.23 13.12
CA ILE A 58 -16.29 -10.86 14.17
C ILE A 58 -17.64 -11.46 13.81
N ASP A 59 -18.34 -12.05 14.78
CA ASP A 59 -19.67 -12.62 14.55
C ASP A 59 -20.81 -11.60 14.73
N ALA A 60 -22.05 -12.05 14.53
CA ALA A 60 -23.25 -11.21 14.66
C ALA A 60 -23.50 -10.67 16.09
N THR A 61 -22.76 -11.13 17.09
CA THR A 61 -22.83 -10.66 18.49
C THR A 61 -21.63 -9.80 18.87
N ASP A 62 -20.87 -9.29 17.90
CA ASP A 62 -19.64 -8.50 18.07
C ASP A 62 -18.50 -9.24 18.80
N VAL A 63 -18.56 -10.57 18.88
CA VAL A 63 -17.50 -11.38 19.46
C VAL A 63 -16.48 -11.74 18.38
N VAL A 64 -15.21 -11.48 18.64
CA VAL A 64 -14.10 -11.93 17.78
C VAL A 64 -14.06 -13.46 17.79
N ARG A 65 -14.07 -14.09 16.62
CA ARG A 65 -14.01 -15.55 16.41
C ARG A 65 -12.63 -16.02 16.00
N ALA A 66 -11.94 -15.20 15.21
CA ALA A 66 -10.56 -15.43 14.82
C ALA A 66 -9.84 -14.09 14.67
N SER A 67 -8.55 -14.06 14.99
CA SER A 67 -7.72 -12.90 14.73
C SER A 67 -6.33 -13.28 14.25
N ILE A 68 -5.78 -12.47 13.34
CA ILE A 68 -4.38 -12.51 12.92
C ILE A 68 -3.75 -11.19 13.35
N SER A 69 -2.71 -11.23 14.19
CA SER A 69 -1.96 -10.05 14.64
C SER A 69 -0.49 -10.40 14.89
N ASN A 70 0.27 -9.46 15.45
CA ASN A 70 1.61 -9.74 15.96
C ASN A 70 1.64 -10.80 17.09
N SER A 71 0.50 -11.12 17.69
CA SER A 71 0.35 -12.20 18.69
C SER A 71 0.03 -13.55 18.05
N GLY A 72 0.14 -13.65 16.72
CA GLY A 72 -0.14 -14.86 15.95
C GLY A 72 -1.59 -14.97 15.49
N ILE A 73 -2.01 -16.21 15.27
CA ILE A 73 -3.37 -16.56 14.84
C ILE A 73 -4.11 -17.11 16.05
N THR A 74 -5.26 -16.55 16.42
CA THR A 74 -6.02 -16.95 17.61
C THR A 74 -7.46 -17.25 17.25
N TYR A 75 -8.01 -18.35 17.78
CA TYR A 75 -9.44 -18.67 17.74
C TYR A 75 -10.09 -18.52 19.12
N TYR A 76 -11.34 -18.08 19.11
CA TYR A 76 -12.09 -17.78 20.33
C TYR A 76 -13.44 -18.51 20.34
N ASP A 77 -13.88 -18.92 21.53
CA ASP A 77 -15.20 -19.55 21.73
C ASP A 77 -16.34 -18.54 21.80
N ARG A 78 -17.58 -19.04 21.99
CA ARG A 78 -18.81 -18.23 22.02
C ARG A 78 -18.72 -17.01 22.93
N SER A 79 -18.09 -17.15 24.11
CA SER A 79 -17.88 -16.09 25.10
C SER A 79 -16.74 -15.11 24.79
N GLY A 80 -15.94 -15.36 23.75
CA GLY A 80 -14.77 -14.56 23.41
C GLY A 80 -13.50 -14.99 24.15
N THR A 81 -13.49 -16.20 24.72
CA THR A 81 -12.34 -16.80 25.38
C THR A 81 -11.46 -17.50 24.36
N LYS A 82 -10.14 -17.32 24.45
CA LYS A 82 -9.18 -17.99 23.57
C LYS A 82 -9.25 -19.50 23.74
N ARG A 83 -9.34 -20.25 22.63
CA ARG A 83 -9.33 -21.72 22.63
C ARG A 83 -8.21 -22.32 21.83
N SER A 84 -7.63 -21.59 20.88
CA SER A 84 -6.37 -21.99 20.28
C SER A 84 -5.57 -20.80 19.79
N ASN A 85 -4.26 -20.98 19.73
CA ASN A 85 -3.36 -19.96 19.21
C ASN A 85 -2.15 -20.62 18.53
N VAL A 86 -1.72 -20.02 17.42
CA VAL A 86 -0.46 -20.29 16.77
C VAL A 86 0.38 -19.02 16.88
N ALA A 87 1.39 -19.05 17.74
CA ALA A 87 2.36 -17.98 17.95
C ALA A 87 3.76 -18.61 18.17
N ASP A 88 4.40 -18.38 19.31
CA ASP A 88 5.65 -19.05 19.70
C ASP A 88 5.46 -20.57 19.88
N ALA A 89 4.24 -20.99 20.19
CA ALA A 89 3.79 -22.38 20.22
C ALA A 89 2.38 -22.49 19.61
N ILE A 90 1.98 -23.71 19.29
CA ILE A 90 0.58 -24.05 18.97
C ILE A 90 -0.06 -24.57 20.25
N ASN A 91 -1.10 -23.87 20.71
CA ASN A 91 -1.79 -24.18 21.95
C ASN A 91 -3.26 -24.46 21.67
N TYR A 92 -3.84 -25.39 22.43
CA TYR A 92 -5.28 -25.58 22.55
C TYR A 92 -5.67 -25.57 24.02
N TRP A 93 -6.69 -24.79 24.37
CA TRP A 93 -7.28 -24.70 25.70
C TRP A 93 -8.69 -25.29 25.69
N ASP A 94 -9.03 -26.05 26.72
CA ASP A 94 -10.42 -26.47 26.97
C ASP A 94 -11.26 -25.30 27.48
N GLU A 95 -12.55 -25.57 27.77
CA GLU A 95 -13.54 -24.61 28.23
C GLU A 95 -13.17 -23.87 29.52
N ASN A 96 -12.35 -24.48 30.37
CA ASN A 96 -11.90 -23.91 31.64
C ASN A 96 -10.58 -23.15 31.52
N SER A 97 -10.09 -22.95 30.28
CA SER A 97 -8.79 -22.32 30.00
C SER A 97 -7.59 -23.13 30.50
N THR A 98 -7.75 -24.46 30.64
CA THR A 98 -6.64 -25.39 30.86
C THR A 98 -6.01 -25.72 29.51
N VAL A 99 -4.68 -25.61 29.39
CA VAL A 99 -3.96 -26.07 28.18
C VAL A 99 -4.09 -27.58 28.08
N ARG A 100 -4.61 -28.07 26.96
CA ARG A 100 -4.77 -29.50 26.68
C ARG A 100 -3.78 -30.03 25.67
N VAL A 101 -3.36 -29.17 24.74
CA VAL A 101 -2.32 -29.47 23.76
C VAL A 101 -1.38 -28.29 23.68
N LEU A 102 -0.09 -28.58 23.76
CA LEU A 102 0.98 -27.63 23.44
C LEU A 102 1.93 -28.29 22.45
N ILE A 103 2.25 -27.58 21.38
CA ILE A 103 3.27 -27.95 20.41
C ILE A 103 4.25 -26.78 20.33
N GLY A 104 5.45 -26.98 20.84
CA GLY A 104 6.49 -25.96 20.94
C GLY A 104 7.79 -26.57 21.43
N ASP A 105 8.67 -25.77 22.01
CA ASP A 105 9.82 -26.28 22.77
C ASP A 105 9.33 -26.69 24.18
N PRO A 106 9.56 -27.93 24.68
CA PRO A 106 10.47 -28.98 24.19
C PRO A 106 9.86 -30.03 23.24
N GLY A 107 8.56 -29.95 22.90
CA GLY A 107 7.95 -30.84 21.92
C GLY A 107 6.44 -30.78 21.94
N ILE A 108 5.78 -31.95 21.92
CA ILE A 108 4.32 -32.06 22.00
C ILE A 108 3.93 -32.55 23.39
N ILE A 109 2.98 -31.86 24.01
CA ILE A 109 2.42 -32.19 25.32
C ILE A 109 0.90 -32.32 25.19
N TYR A 110 0.35 -33.39 25.76
CA TYR A 110 -1.09 -33.55 26.01
C TYR A 110 -1.34 -33.61 27.52
N ALA A 111 -2.30 -32.82 27.98
CA ALA A 111 -2.70 -32.76 29.39
C ALA A 111 -4.16 -33.14 29.60
N ASP A 112 -4.48 -33.60 30.81
CA ASP A 112 -5.85 -33.83 31.27
C ASP A 112 -6.57 -32.52 31.64
N GLU A 113 -7.84 -32.62 32.06
CA GLU A 113 -8.70 -31.48 32.44
C GLU A 113 -8.23 -30.73 33.68
N THR A 114 -7.39 -31.37 34.49
CA THR A 114 -6.75 -30.75 35.66
C THR A 114 -5.40 -30.12 35.33
N GLY A 115 -4.92 -30.30 34.10
CA GLY A 115 -3.65 -29.76 33.61
C GLY A 115 -2.45 -30.69 33.82
N ASN A 116 -2.66 -31.95 34.26
CA ASN A 116 -1.55 -32.90 34.38
C ASN A 116 -1.18 -33.46 33.01
N VAL A 117 0.13 -33.60 32.76
CA VAL A 117 0.61 -34.21 31.53
C VAL A 117 0.26 -35.70 31.50
N VAL A 118 -0.53 -36.10 30.51
CA VAL A 118 -0.89 -37.51 30.26
C VAL A 118 0.09 -38.13 29.26
N TRP A 119 0.59 -37.34 28.32
CA TRP A 119 1.57 -37.77 27.34
C TRP A 119 2.45 -36.61 26.88
N ARG A 120 3.71 -36.88 26.60
CA ARG A 120 4.62 -35.94 25.95
C ARG A 120 5.58 -36.67 25.03
N THR A 121 6.11 -35.97 24.02
CA THR A 121 7.25 -36.47 23.26
C THR A 121 8.44 -36.77 24.19
N PRO A 122 9.30 -37.76 23.86
CA PRO A 122 10.55 -37.98 24.59
C PRO A 122 11.40 -36.72 24.66
N GLU A 123 12.15 -36.56 25.75
CA GLU A 123 13.17 -35.52 25.87
C GLU A 123 14.28 -35.80 24.85
N ARG A 124 14.80 -34.75 24.22
CA ARG A 124 15.91 -34.83 23.26
C ARG A 124 17.26 -34.81 23.97
#